data_AF-A0A0L8H3K9-F1
#
_entry.id   AF-A0A0L8H3K9-F1
#
_cell.length_a   1.000
_cell.length_b   1.000
_cell.length_c   1.000
_cell.angle_alpha   90.00
_cell.angle_beta   90.00
_cell.angle_gamma   90.00
#
_symmetry.space_group_name_H-M   'P 1'
#
loop_
_entity.id
_entity.type
_entity.pdbx_description
1 polymer ?
#
loop_
_entity_poly.entity_id
_entity_poly.type
_entity_poly.pdbx_seq_one_letter_code
_entity_poly.pdbx_strand_id
1 'polypeptide(L)'
;ISLGFWTGITATLLKGGKTLHSIFKLPVPLNETSVCNVPPNSDQGDILRRIKVFIIDETSTMPVYTLKAIDNYLRDMNSNSIFGGKINVPGGDFRQVLPVVPRVPPAAVLDACLKRSSMWDNFHQMQLTSKLRRTNANEQDFSRLLLQLGSGFLQSSLDNLAEDTIDIRGACICNNSSVSDIFDNCTTEEMKNRVTLSPKNSDCLAVNEEIL
;
A
#
# COMPACT_ATOMS: atom_id res chain seq x y z
N ILE A 1 12.52 18.64 -5.25
CA ILE A 1 11.56 17.68 -4.65
C ILE A 1 11.70 16.39 -5.45
N SER A 2 11.68 15.23 -4.79
CA SER A 2 11.68 13.93 -5.47
C SER A 2 10.44 13.14 -5.06
N LEU A 3 9.77 12.56 -6.06
CA LEU A 3 8.59 11.70 -5.89
C LEU A 3 9.06 10.24 -5.98
N GLY A 4 8.94 9.53 -4.86
CA GLY A 4 9.29 8.12 -4.73
C GLY A 4 8.05 7.26 -4.58
N PHE A 5 8.06 6.09 -5.21
CA PHE A 5 6.97 5.12 -5.12
C PHE A 5 7.52 3.76 -4.71
N TRP A 6 6.76 3.01 -3.92
CA TRP A 6 7.16 1.64 -3.57
C TRP A 6 7.08 0.71 -4.79
N THR A 7 5.96 0.74 -5.52
CA THR A 7 5.74 -0.15 -6.68
C THR A 7 5.95 0.56 -8.01
N GLY A 8 6.32 -0.23 -9.03
CA GLY A 8 6.50 0.26 -10.40
C GLY A 8 5.20 0.77 -11.04
N ILE A 9 4.06 0.14 -10.71
CA ILE A 9 2.75 0.56 -11.21
C ILE A 9 2.40 1.95 -10.65
N THR A 10 2.63 2.20 -9.36
CA THR A 10 2.37 3.52 -8.78
C THR A 10 3.31 4.58 -9.37
N ALA A 11 4.56 4.21 -9.67
CA ALA A 11 5.54 5.13 -10.27
C ALA A 11 5.14 5.65 -11.66
N THR A 12 4.43 4.86 -12.46
CA THR A 12 4.00 5.27 -13.81
C THR A 12 2.80 6.20 -13.81
N LEU A 13 2.01 6.22 -12.74
CA LEU A 13 0.80 7.06 -12.63
C LEU A 13 1.12 8.56 -12.53
N LEU A 14 2.34 8.93 -12.12
CA LEU A 14 2.76 10.32 -11.99
C LEU A 14 3.93 10.63 -12.92
N LYS A 15 3.83 11.73 -13.67
CA LYS A 15 4.88 12.16 -14.61
C LYS A 15 6.18 12.42 -13.85
N GLY A 16 7.22 11.65 -14.18
CA GLY A 16 8.53 11.72 -13.53
C GLY A 16 8.63 10.92 -12.22
N GLY A 17 7.64 10.10 -11.89
CA GLY A 17 7.70 9.16 -10.79
C GLY A 17 8.78 8.11 -11.01
N LYS A 18 9.51 7.78 -9.94
CA LYS A 18 10.50 6.70 -9.93
C LYS A 18 10.28 5.82 -8.71
N THR A 19 10.59 4.53 -8.85
CA THR A 19 10.54 3.64 -7.70
C THR A 19 11.66 3.98 -6.71
N LEU A 20 11.42 3.76 -5.42
CA LEU A 20 12.46 3.90 -4.39
C LEU A 20 13.65 2.97 -4.69
N HIS A 21 13.38 1.79 -5.24
CA HIS A 21 14.42 0.89 -5.74
C HIS A 21 15.33 1.54 -6.78
N SER A 22 14.77 2.28 -7.74
CA SER A 22 15.58 3.00 -8.74
C SER A 22 16.30 4.21 -8.16
N ILE A 23 15.62 4.99 -7.31
CA ILE A 23 16.16 6.23 -6.74
C ILE A 23 17.37 5.93 -5.83
N PHE A 24 17.25 4.92 -4.96
CA PHE A 24 18.23 4.59 -3.93
C PHE A 24 19.03 3.30 -4.24
N LYS A 25 18.85 2.72 -5.43
CA LYS A 25 19.50 1.46 -5.85
C LYS A 25 19.38 0.36 -4.78
N LEU A 26 18.18 0.22 -4.22
CA LEU A 26 17.89 -0.77 -3.19
C LEU A 26 17.93 -2.18 -3.79
N PRO A 27 18.51 -3.17 -3.10
CA PRO A 27 18.59 -4.53 -3.60
C PRO A 27 17.21 -5.19 -3.70
N VAL A 28 17.12 -6.19 -4.59
CA VAL A 28 15.97 -7.08 -4.72
C VAL A 28 16.53 -8.50 -4.67
N PRO A 29 16.27 -9.29 -3.61
CA PRO A 29 15.36 -9.01 -2.50
C PRO A 29 15.90 -7.99 -1.49
N LEU A 30 14.97 -7.34 -0.77
CA LEU A 30 15.26 -6.38 0.31
C LEU A 30 14.99 -7.03 1.67
N ASN A 31 15.86 -6.79 2.64
CA ASN A 31 15.77 -7.31 4.02
C ASN A 31 16.24 -6.25 5.04
N GLU A 32 16.24 -6.60 6.33
CA GLU A 32 16.58 -5.69 7.44
C GLU A 32 18.02 -5.16 7.41
N THR A 33 18.96 -5.91 6.82
CA THR A 33 20.36 -5.54 6.70
C THR A 33 20.69 -4.86 5.38
N SER A 34 19.68 -4.63 4.53
CA SER A 34 19.88 -4.05 3.21
C SER A 34 20.27 -2.58 3.30
N VAL A 35 21.11 -2.16 2.36
CA VAL A 35 21.62 -0.79 2.24
C VAL A 35 21.38 -0.25 0.84
N CYS A 36 21.39 1.08 0.70
CA CYS A 36 21.30 1.75 -0.58
C CYS A 36 22.62 1.63 -1.35
N ASN A 37 22.59 1.16 -2.60
CA ASN A 37 23.80 0.97 -3.42
C ASN A 37 24.08 2.16 -4.35
N VAL A 38 23.94 3.38 -3.85
CA VAL A 38 24.27 4.60 -4.60
C VAL A 38 25.65 5.09 -4.17
N PRO A 39 26.65 5.12 -5.06
CA PRO A 39 27.94 5.69 -4.72
C PRO A 39 27.83 7.20 -4.41
N PRO A 40 28.40 7.70 -3.30
CA PRO A 40 28.33 9.11 -2.90
C PRO A 40 28.84 10.11 -3.95
N ASN A 41 29.78 9.67 -4.78
CA ASN A 41 30.46 10.44 -5.82
C ASN A 41 29.87 10.20 -7.23
N SER A 42 28.70 9.56 -7.33
CA SER A 42 27.99 9.39 -8.59
C SER A 42 27.04 10.55 -8.87
N ASP A 43 26.65 10.75 -10.14
CA ASP A 43 25.64 11.74 -10.54
C ASP A 43 24.34 11.59 -9.73
N GLN A 44 23.92 10.34 -9.48
CA GLN A 44 22.75 10.04 -8.66
C GLN A 44 22.96 10.47 -7.20
N GLY A 45 24.15 10.22 -6.64
CA GLY A 45 24.52 10.68 -5.30
C GLY A 45 24.47 12.20 -5.15
N ASP A 46 24.97 12.92 -6.16
CA ASP A 46 24.92 14.38 -6.22
C ASP A 46 23.48 14.92 -6.32
N ILE A 47 22.63 14.26 -7.12
CA ILE A 47 21.19 14.58 -7.20
C ILE A 47 20.53 14.39 -5.82
N LEU A 48 20.77 13.26 -5.15
CA LEU A 48 20.22 12.96 -3.82
C LEU A 48 20.71 13.96 -2.76
N ARG A 49 21.97 14.42 -2.84
CA ARG A 49 22.50 15.44 -1.94
C ARG A 49 21.78 16.78 -2.10
N ARG A 50 21.42 17.15 -3.33
CA ARG A 50 20.68 18.39 -3.66
C ARG A 50 19.20 18.33 -3.28
N ILE A 51 18.58 17.16 -3.31
CA ILE A 51 17.18 16.99 -2.89
C ILE A 51 17.01 17.38 -1.41
N LYS A 52 15.97 18.18 -1.15
CA LYS A 52 15.59 18.65 0.19
C LYS A 52 14.34 17.97 0.74
N VAL A 53 13.47 17.51 -0.16
CA VAL A 53 12.17 16.92 0.17
C VAL A 53 11.95 15.66 -0.66
N PHE A 54 11.63 14.57 0.03
CA PHE A 54 11.11 13.33 -0.53
C PHE A 54 9.64 13.20 -0.18
N ILE A 55 8.82 12.93 -1.20
CA ILE A 55 7.42 12.56 -1.02
C ILE A 55 7.33 11.11 -1.46
N ILE A 56 6.86 10.25 -0.55
CA ILE A 56 6.80 8.81 -0.77
C ILE A 56 5.33 8.42 -0.74
N ASP A 57 4.83 7.87 -1.84
CA ASP A 57 3.45 7.38 -1.90
C ASP A 57 3.38 5.86 -1.68
N GLU A 58 2.23 5.38 -1.22
CA GLU A 58 1.94 3.96 -0.89
C GLU A 58 2.86 3.36 0.19
N THR A 59 3.18 4.16 1.21
CA THR A 59 4.09 3.77 2.32
C THR A 59 3.53 2.63 3.19
N SER A 60 2.20 2.45 3.25
CA SER A 60 1.55 1.41 4.07
C SER A 60 1.98 -0.01 3.68
N THR A 61 2.19 -0.25 2.39
CA THR A 61 2.59 -1.55 1.82
C THR A 61 4.10 -1.77 1.80
N MET A 62 4.87 -0.74 2.16
CA MET A 62 6.32 -0.76 2.14
C MET A 62 6.88 -1.30 3.47
N PRO A 63 7.79 -2.29 3.44
CA PRO A 63 8.48 -2.73 4.64
C PRO A 63 9.32 -1.61 5.25
N VAL A 64 9.32 -1.49 6.57
CA VAL A 64 9.98 -0.39 7.28
C VAL A 64 11.50 -0.36 7.09
N TYR A 65 12.12 -1.52 6.83
CA TYR A 65 13.56 -1.57 6.55
C TYR A 65 13.95 -0.81 5.28
N THR A 66 13.01 -0.57 4.35
CA THR A 66 13.23 0.35 3.22
C THR A 66 13.53 1.77 3.70
N LEU A 67 12.71 2.29 4.63
CA LEU A 67 12.92 3.62 5.20
C LEU A 67 14.18 3.68 6.06
N LYS A 68 14.50 2.61 6.80
CA LYS A 68 15.76 2.52 7.57
C LYS A 68 16.98 2.59 6.65
N ALA A 69 16.98 1.85 5.54
CA ALA A 69 18.06 1.88 4.56
C ALA A 69 18.24 3.29 3.96
N ILE A 70 17.13 3.95 3.61
CA ILE A 70 17.13 5.33 3.11
C ILE A 70 17.65 6.32 4.17
N ASP A 71 17.18 6.21 5.41
CA ASP A 71 17.63 7.05 6.53
C ASP A 71 19.14 6.93 6.73
N ASN A 72 19.66 5.70 6.85
CA ASN A 72 21.08 5.44 7.01
C ASN A 72 21.90 6.05 5.86
N TYR A 73 21.49 5.80 4.61
CA TYR A 73 22.18 6.35 3.45
C TYR A 73 22.19 7.89 3.44
N LEU A 74 21.06 8.53 3.75
CA LEU A 74 20.98 9.99 3.80
C LEU A 74 21.79 10.57 4.95
N ARG A 75 21.90 9.87 6.08
CA ARG A 75 22.74 10.29 7.20
C ARG A 75 24.21 10.31 6.82
N ASP A 76 24.68 9.22 6.21
CA ASP A 76 26.06 9.08 5.74
C ASP A 76 26.42 10.15 4.69
N MET A 77 25.46 10.48 3.83
CA MET A 77 25.65 11.43 2.73
C MET A 77 25.61 12.90 3.12
N ASN A 78 24.87 13.25 4.19
CA ASN A 78 24.52 14.64 4.48
C ASN A 78 24.82 15.05 5.93
N SER A 79 24.25 14.39 6.93
CA SER A 79 24.44 14.72 8.35
C SER A 79 23.87 13.63 9.25
N ASN A 80 24.31 13.52 10.50
CA ASN A 80 23.78 12.51 11.44
C ASN A 80 22.34 12.75 11.94
N SER A 81 21.63 13.75 11.38
CA SER A 81 20.22 13.98 11.70
C SER A 81 19.31 13.03 10.93
N ILE A 82 18.10 12.78 11.43
CA ILE A 82 17.11 11.89 10.78
C ILE A 82 16.94 12.29 9.30
N PHE A 83 17.03 11.31 8.41
CA PHE A 83 17.08 11.40 6.96
C PHE A 83 18.13 12.39 6.41
N GLY A 84 19.27 12.52 7.08
CA GLY A 84 20.30 13.47 6.69
C GLY A 84 19.87 14.93 6.78
N GLY A 85 18.83 15.22 7.57
CA GLY A 85 18.25 16.56 7.73
C GLY A 85 17.30 16.95 6.59
N LYS A 86 16.87 15.98 5.80
CA LYS A 86 15.93 16.17 4.67
C LYS A 86 14.50 15.90 5.11
N ILE A 87 13.56 16.60 4.51
CA ILE A 87 12.14 16.41 4.78
C ILE A 87 11.66 15.15 4.05
N ASN A 88 11.02 14.24 4.78
CA ASN A 88 10.41 13.04 4.22
C ASN A 88 8.93 13.07 4.54
N VAL A 89 8.09 12.98 3.51
CA VAL A 89 6.63 13.00 3.59
C VAL A 89 6.12 11.65 3.09
N PRO A 90 6.08 10.61 3.94
CA PRO A 90 5.41 9.37 3.62
C PRO A 90 3.88 9.58 3.61
N GLY A 91 3.26 9.18 2.52
CA GLY A 91 1.82 9.12 2.32
C GLY A 91 1.38 7.70 1.98
N GLY A 92 0.09 7.44 2.15
CA GLY A 92 -0.54 6.16 1.87
C GLY A 92 -1.77 5.95 2.73
N ASP A 93 -2.55 4.91 2.42
CA ASP A 93 -3.68 4.49 3.25
C ASP A 93 -3.29 3.28 4.10
N PHE A 94 -3.12 3.50 5.41
CA PHE A 94 -2.75 2.46 6.38
C PHE A 94 -3.88 1.49 6.72
N ARG A 95 -5.05 1.63 6.08
CA ARG A 95 -6.16 0.69 6.12
C ARG A 95 -6.13 -0.30 4.95
N GLN A 96 -5.12 -0.20 4.09
CA GLN A 96 -4.83 -1.18 3.03
C GLN A 96 -4.10 -2.40 3.60
N VAL A 97 -3.53 -3.21 2.70
CA VAL A 97 -2.78 -4.43 3.00
C VAL A 97 -1.44 -4.13 3.69
N LEU A 98 -1.01 -5.08 4.53
CA LEU A 98 0.31 -5.07 5.16
C LEU A 98 1.43 -5.28 4.12
N PRO A 99 2.69 -4.96 4.46
CA PRO A 99 3.82 -5.27 3.61
C PRO A 99 3.92 -6.76 3.28
N VAL A 100 4.19 -7.09 2.02
CA VAL A 100 4.38 -8.48 1.59
C VAL A 100 5.81 -8.91 1.87
N VAL A 101 6.01 -9.68 2.95
CA VAL A 101 7.31 -10.28 3.29
C VAL A 101 7.21 -11.80 3.09
N PRO A 102 7.89 -12.38 2.08
CA PRO A 102 7.74 -13.79 1.76
C PRO A 102 8.32 -14.71 2.84
N ARG A 103 7.62 -15.81 3.13
CA ARG A 103 8.13 -16.94 3.94
C ARG A 103 8.47 -16.56 5.40
N VAL A 104 7.81 -15.55 5.96
CA VAL A 104 7.95 -15.19 7.37
C VAL A 104 6.64 -15.40 8.13
N PRO A 105 6.68 -15.61 9.45
CA PRO A 105 5.46 -15.70 10.25
C PRO A 105 4.71 -14.35 10.31
N PRO A 106 3.39 -14.34 10.62
CA PRO A 106 2.60 -13.12 10.71
C PRO A 106 3.19 -12.05 11.64
N ALA A 107 3.78 -12.45 12.77
CA ALA A 107 4.45 -11.52 13.70
C ALA A 107 5.57 -10.72 13.01
N ALA A 108 6.38 -11.36 12.17
CA ALA A 108 7.44 -10.69 11.43
C ALA A 108 6.90 -9.74 10.33
N VAL A 109 5.72 -10.04 9.76
CA VAL A 109 5.04 -9.10 8.86
C VAL A 109 4.61 -7.84 9.62
N LEU A 110 4.09 -8.00 10.85
CA LEU A 110 3.74 -6.86 11.70
C LEU A 110 4.97 -6.04 12.08
N ASP A 111 6.10 -6.68 12.40
CA ASP A 111 7.35 -5.97 12.72
C ASP A 111 7.94 -5.23 11.51
N ALA A 112 7.64 -5.69 10.29
CA ALA A 112 7.96 -4.97 9.06
C ALA A 112 7.06 -3.76 8.80
N CYS A 113 5.95 -3.58 9.55
CA CYS A 113 5.05 -2.44 9.35
C CYS A 113 5.64 -1.15 9.94
N LEU A 114 5.52 -0.04 9.19
CA LEU A 114 6.01 1.26 9.65
C LEU A 114 5.39 1.67 11.00
N LYS A 115 4.08 1.46 11.21
CA LYS A 115 3.37 1.80 12.46
C LYS A 115 3.86 1.04 13.70
N ARG A 116 4.58 -0.07 13.52
CA ARG A 116 5.14 -0.89 14.62
C ARG A 116 6.59 -0.55 14.93
N SER A 117 7.24 0.23 14.06
CA SER A 117 8.63 0.63 14.20
C SER A 117 8.75 1.92 15.01
N SER A 118 9.85 2.05 15.75
CA SER A 118 10.24 3.31 16.41
C SER A 118 10.46 4.47 15.43
N MET A 119 10.59 4.19 14.12
CA MET A 119 10.60 5.24 13.11
C MET A 119 9.28 6.03 13.06
N TRP A 120 8.15 5.41 13.41
CA TRP A 120 6.83 6.03 13.38
C TRP A 120 6.77 7.30 14.24
N ASP A 121 7.42 7.26 15.41
CA ASP A 121 7.40 8.35 16.38
C ASP A 121 8.14 9.61 15.89
N ASN A 122 8.96 9.48 14.83
CA ASN A 122 9.66 10.61 14.22
C ASN A 122 8.80 11.39 13.23
N PHE A 123 7.60 10.90 12.88
CA PHE A 123 6.72 11.52 11.90
C PHE A 123 5.59 12.29 12.56
N HIS A 124 5.33 13.50 12.05
CA HIS A 124 4.09 14.20 12.35
C HIS A 124 2.94 13.58 11.54
N GLN A 125 1.91 13.12 12.23
CA GLN A 125 0.78 12.44 11.62
C GLN A 125 -0.29 13.45 11.19
N MET A 126 -0.61 13.44 9.90
CA MET A 126 -1.70 14.23 9.33
C MET A 126 -2.69 13.31 8.65
N GLN A 127 -3.97 13.49 8.93
CA GLN A 127 -5.05 12.69 8.34
C GLN A 127 -5.92 13.57 7.44
N LEU A 128 -6.11 13.13 6.20
CA LEU A 128 -7.11 13.73 5.32
C LEU A 128 -8.50 13.26 5.77
N THR A 129 -9.30 14.17 6.33
CA THR A 129 -10.64 13.87 6.85
C THR A 129 -11.77 14.17 5.85
N SER A 130 -11.51 15.01 4.85
CA SER A 130 -12.48 15.30 3.79
C SER A 130 -12.54 14.14 2.77
N LYS A 131 -13.71 13.54 2.60
CA LYS A 131 -13.94 12.54 1.55
C LYS A 131 -13.83 13.22 0.18
N LEU A 132 -12.79 12.86 -0.59
CA LEU A 132 -12.61 13.36 -1.96
C LEU A 132 -13.59 12.71 -2.96
N ARG A 133 -14.09 11.50 -2.68
CA ARG A 133 -15.19 10.91 -3.44
C ARG A 133 -16.50 11.55 -2.98
N ARG A 134 -17.14 12.31 -3.87
CA ARG A 134 -18.56 12.68 -3.74
C ARG A 134 -19.36 11.40 -3.57
N THR A 135 -19.70 11.11 -2.32
CA THR A 135 -20.55 9.98 -1.98
C THR A 135 -21.96 10.44 -2.30
N ASN A 136 -22.62 9.80 -3.26
CA ASN A 136 -24.05 10.04 -3.48
C ASN A 136 -24.81 9.76 -2.16
N ALA A 137 -26.00 10.36 -1.97
CA ALA A 137 -26.79 10.13 -0.75
C ALA A 137 -26.97 8.62 -0.47
N ASN A 138 -27.11 7.81 -1.53
CA ASN A 138 -27.31 6.37 -1.47
C ASN A 138 -26.03 5.56 -1.14
N GLU A 139 -24.85 6.16 -1.19
CA GLU A 139 -23.55 5.49 -1.00
C GLU A 139 -22.93 5.80 0.38
N GLN A 140 -23.55 6.69 1.17
CA GLN A 140 -23.01 7.12 2.46
C GLN A 140 -22.88 5.96 3.45
N ASP A 141 -23.86 5.07 3.48
CA ASP A 141 -23.88 3.91 4.38
C ASP A 141 -22.81 2.89 4.02
N PHE A 142 -22.58 2.66 2.73
CA PHE A 142 -21.51 1.79 2.26
C PHE A 142 -20.14 2.43 2.53
N SER A 143 -19.98 3.72 2.31
CA SER A 143 -18.76 4.44 2.67
C SER A 143 -18.46 4.38 4.17
N ARG A 144 -19.49 4.52 5.02
CA ARG A 144 -19.33 4.39 6.48
C ARG A 144 -18.91 2.96 6.86
N LEU A 145 -19.52 1.95 6.25
CA LEU A 145 -19.16 0.55 6.43
C LEU A 145 -17.68 0.31 6.06
N LEU A 146 -17.23 0.75 4.89
CA LEU A 146 -15.83 0.60 4.46
C LEU A 146 -14.84 1.27 5.41
N LEU A 147 -15.21 2.44 5.97
CA LEU A 147 -14.38 3.13 6.96
C LEU A 147 -14.29 2.35 8.26
N GLN A 148 -15.40 1.78 8.74
CA GLN A 148 -15.42 0.94 9.94
C GLN A 148 -14.61 -0.35 9.72
N LEU A 149 -14.78 -0.99 8.56
CA LEU A 149 -14.02 -2.17 8.16
C LEU A 149 -12.52 -1.91 8.17
N GLY A 150 -12.07 -0.91 7.41
CA GLY A 150 -10.65 -0.59 7.30
C GLY A 150 -10.03 -0.10 8.61
N SER A 151 -10.85 0.39 9.55
CA SER A 151 -10.37 0.83 10.88
C SER A 151 -10.43 -0.27 11.94
N GLY A 152 -10.94 -1.47 11.60
CA GLY A 152 -11.09 -2.58 12.55
C GLY A 152 -12.21 -2.37 13.58
N PHE A 153 -13.21 -1.54 13.28
CA PHE A 153 -14.34 -1.28 14.20
C PHE A 153 -15.56 -2.18 13.95
N LEU A 154 -15.53 -3.01 12.91
CA LEU A 154 -16.58 -4.01 12.69
C LEU A 154 -16.26 -5.22 13.57
N GLN A 155 -17.23 -5.61 14.39
CA GLN A 155 -17.19 -6.82 15.20
C GLN A 155 -18.30 -7.75 14.74
N SER A 156 -18.14 -9.05 14.97
CA SER A 156 -19.24 -9.99 14.78
C SER A 156 -20.31 -9.79 15.86
N SER A 157 -21.57 -9.92 15.46
CA SER A 157 -22.73 -9.95 16.35
C SER A 157 -22.88 -11.28 17.10
N LEU A 158 -22.05 -12.28 16.80
CA LEU A 158 -22.06 -13.58 17.45
C LEU A 158 -20.97 -13.68 18.53
N ASP A 159 -21.40 -14.03 19.74
CA ASP A 159 -20.50 -14.30 20.86
C ASP A 159 -19.65 -15.56 20.60
N ASN A 160 -18.37 -15.53 21.00
CA ASN A 160 -17.38 -16.62 20.88
C ASN A 160 -16.70 -16.83 19.51
N LEU A 161 -16.75 -15.87 18.60
CA LEU A 161 -15.91 -15.88 17.40
C LEU A 161 -14.55 -15.23 17.65
N ALA A 162 -13.58 -15.53 16.79
CA ALA A 162 -12.26 -14.93 16.86
C ALA A 162 -12.36 -13.40 16.64
N GLU A 163 -11.48 -12.64 17.30
CA GLU A 163 -11.50 -11.16 17.31
C GLU A 163 -11.31 -10.55 15.90
N ASP A 164 -10.80 -11.33 14.95
CA ASP A 164 -10.62 -10.97 13.54
C ASP A 164 -11.83 -11.32 12.65
N THR A 165 -12.94 -11.77 13.23
CA THR A 165 -14.16 -12.12 12.49
C THR A 165 -15.12 -10.94 12.39
N ILE A 166 -15.66 -10.72 11.18
CA ILE A 166 -16.60 -9.64 10.87
C ILE A 166 -17.90 -10.18 10.26
N ASP A 167 -19.00 -9.46 10.49
CA ASP A 167 -20.26 -9.75 9.82
C ASP A 167 -20.30 -9.10 8.44
N ILE A 168 -20.41 -9.93 7.40
CA ILE A 168 -20.67 -9.48 6.03
C ILE A 168 -22.17 -9.25 5.87
N ARG A 169 -22.57 -8.08 5.35
CA ARG A 169 -23.98 -7.80 5.06
C ARG A 169 -24.53 -8.83 4.07
N GLY A 170 -25.72 -9.38 4.32
CA GLY A 170 -26.34 -10.37 3.43
C GLY A 170 -26.47 -9.90 1.97
N ALA A 171 -26.64 -8.59 1.74
CA ALA A 171 -26.65 -7.99 0.40
C ALA A 171 -25.31 -8.10 -0.37
N CYS A 172 -24.21 -8.39 0.33
CA CYS A 172 -22.88 -8.59 -0.23
C CYS A 172 -22.53 -10.08 -0.41
N ILE A 173 -23.42 -10.98 0.01
CA ILE A 173 -23.22 -12.43 -0.10
C ILE A 173 -23.96 -12.92 -1.34
N CYS A 174 -23.22 -13.49 -2.28
CA CYS A 174 -23.80 -14.22 -3.40
C CYS A 174 -23.73 -15.71 -3.09
N ASN A 175 -24.89 -16.35 -2.91
CA ASN A 175 -24.97 -17.79 -2.60
C ASN A 175 -24.69 -18.68 -3.82
N ASN A 176 -24.81 -18.11 -5.02
CA ASN A 176 -24.49 -18.79 -6.26
C ASN A 176 -23.19 -18.16 -6.81
N SER A 177 -22.10 -18.93 -6.84
CA SER A 177 -20.80 -18.46 -7.32
C SER A 177 -20.49 -19.00 -8.72
N SER A 178 -21.44 -18.90 -9.65
CA SER A 178 -21.13 -19.12 -11.06
C SER A 178 -20.76 -17.81 -11.72
N VAL A 179 -19.68 -17.80 -12.50
CA VAL A 179 -19.37 -16.72 -13.45
C VAL A 179 -20.58 -16.45 -14.34
N SER A 180 -21.27 -17.52 -14.73
CA SER A 180 -22.51 -17.46 -15.49
C SER A 180 -23.58 -16.62 -14.77
N ASP A 181 -23.85 -16.80 -13.47
CA ASP A 181 -24.89 -16.01 -12.78
C ASP A 181 -24.61 -14.48 -12.74
N ILE A 182 -23.33 -14.08 -12.78
CA ILE A 182 -22.91 -12.67 -12.78
C ILE A 182 -23.01 -12.04 -14.17
N PHE A 183 -22.91 -12.85 -15.23
CA PHE A 183 -22.77 -12.39 -16.62
C PHE A 183 -23.85 -12.91 -17.61
N ASP A 184 -24.65 -13.92 -17.25
CA ASP A 184 -25.60 -14.64 -18.13
C ASP A 184 -26.72 -13.76 -18.67
N ASN A 185 -27.07 -12.68 -17.95
CA ASN A 185 -28.09 -11.72 -18.34
C ASN A 185 -27.52 -10.34 -18.67
N CYS A 186 -26.23 -10.25 -18.99
CA CYS A 186 -25.58 -8.99 -19.33
C CYS A 186 -25.41 -8.82 -20.83
N THR A 187 -25.80 -7.65 -21.33
CA THR A 187 -25.37 -7.19 -22.64
C THR A 187 -23.86 -7.01 -22.69
N THR A 188 -23.26 -7.07 -23.87
CA THR A 188 -21.82 -6.83 -24.07
C THR A 188 -21.37 -5.46 -23.53
N GLU A 189 -22.24 -4.45 -23.54
CA GLU A 189 -21.97 -3.13 -22.96
C GLU A 189 -22.00 -3.14 -21.42
N GLU A 190 -22.86 -3.94 -20.81
CA GLU A 190 -22.88 -4.10 -19.35
C GLU A 190 -21.66 -4.90 -18.86
N MET A 191 -21.23 -5.91 -19.61
CA MET A 191 -20.03 -6.68 -19.28
C MET A 191 -18.77 -5.81 -19.26
N LYS A 192 -18.63 -4.87 -20.20
CA LYS A 192 -17.51 -3.90 -20.25
C LYS A 192 -17.41 -3.01 -19.01
N ASN A 193 -18.51 -2.83 -18.28
CA ASN A 193 -18.58 -1.98 -17.09
C ASN A 193 -18.50 -2.78 -15.78
N ARG A 194 -18.21 -4.09 -15.84
CA ARG A 194 -18.08 -4.97 -14.67
C ARG A 194 -16.66 -5.49 -14.55
N VAL A 195 -16.25 -5.76 -13.31
CA VAL A 195 -14.96 -6.38 -13.01
C VAL A 195 -15.15 -7.41 -11.91
N THR A 196 -14.55 -8.58 -12.09
CA THR A 196 -14.47 -9.61 -11.06
C THR A 196 -13.12 -9.48 -10.35
N LEU A 197 -13.16 -9.46 -9.01
CA LEU A 197 -11.97 -9.44 -8.17
C LEU A 197 -11.85 -10.78 -7.47
N SER A 198 -10.68 -11.42 -7.59
CA SER A 198 -10.39 -12.69 -6.90
C SER A 198 -9.17 -12.55 -6.00
N PRO A 199 -9.09 -13.30 -4.88
CA PRO A 199 -7.93 -13.24 -3.98
C PRO A 199 -6.63 -13.70 -4.63
N LYS A 200 -6.70 -14.60 -5.62
CA LYS A 200 -5.53 -15.15 -6.32
C LYS A 200 -5.58 -14.86 -7.80
N ASN A 201 -4.39 -14.62 -8.36
CA ASN A 201 -4.21 -14.47 -9.80
C ASN A 201 -4.63 -15.73 -10.58
N SER A 202 -4.44 -16.93 -10.02
CA SER A 202 -4.90 -18.18 -10.63
C SER A 202 -6.40 -18.20 -10.89
N ASP A 203 -7.16 -17.68 -9.94
CA ASP A 203 -8.62 -17.69 -9.99
C ASP A 203 -9.10 -16.61 -10.97
N CYS A 204 -8.45 -15.44 -10.99
CA CYS A 204 -8.68 -14.43 -12.03
C CYS A 204 -8.39 -14.98 -13.43
N LEU A 205 -7.31 -15.75 -13.62
CA LEU A 205 -6.97 -16.33 -14.92
C LEU A 205 -8.00 -17.35 -15.35
N ALA A 206 -8.42 -18.26 -14.46
CA ALA A 206 -9.47 -19.22 -14.76
C ALA A 206 -10.79 -18.55 -15.15
N VAL A 207 -11.21 -17.51 -14.42
CA VAL A 207 -12.41 -16.73 -14.75
C VAL A 207 -12.24 -16.00 -16.09
N ASN A 208 -11.07 -15.44 -16.35
CA ASN A 208 -10.81 -14.78 -17.63
C ASN A 208 -10.86 -15.76 -18.81
N GLU A 209 -10.31 -16.98 -18.66
CA GLU A 209 -10.39 -18.04 -19.67
C GLU A 209 -11.82 -18.54 -19.90
N GLU A 210 -12.70 -18.45 -18.90
CA GLU A 210 -14.11 -18.82 -19.02
C GLU A 210 -14.95 -17.75 -19.75
N ILE A 211 -14.58 -16.46 -19.63
CA ILE A 211 -15.38 -15.33 -20.13
C ILE A 211 -14.86 -14.74 -21.45
N LEU A 212 -13.54 -14.71 -21.67
CA LEU A 212 -12.87 -14.02 -22.79
C LEU A 212 -12.44 -14.98 -23.90
#